data_AF-A0A5B8URE9-F1
#
_entry.id   AF-A0A5B8URE9-F1
#
_cell.length_a   1.000
_cell.length_b   1.000
_cell.length_c   1.000
_cell.angle_alpha   90.00
_cell.angle_beta   90.00
_cell.angle_gamma   90.00
#
_symmetry.space_group_name_H-M   'P 1'
#
loop_
_entity.id
_entity.type
_entity.pdbx_description
1 polymer ?
#
loop_
_entity_poly.entity_id
_entity_poly.type
_entity_poly.pdbx_seq_one_letter_code
_entity_poly.pdbx_strand_id
1 'polypeptide(L)'
;MANINYPMQTTLHVLNGSSTAHVFRETGIPGDILVWREIFSQGPLSNNVSSADFWETRKKWIARTFKELPEEYQKTVVEPLEMLKEPYETINLWFEFDLHCQANLLGMMALLAQNTNLSPPAVFLICPGEFPGKPDFKGMGELQADELEYLYENIIVQLGEIDFVIAGEAWKLYVATDTDALEKWLNETEFWGNMHLLKPAMQAHLKRLRTNEAGLNYIEQKLLDIYSKGAQTRHTIYQRFWKDEKIYGLGDTEIDLYLQPLIDRQLIRL
;
A
#
# COMPACT_ATOMS: atom_id res chain seq x y z
N MET A 1 -20.38 -18.64 -28.74
CA MET A 1 -20.04 -18.97 -27.35
C MET A 1 -20.87 -18.04 -26.48
N ALA A 2 -21.71 -18.59 -25.60
CA ALA A 2 -22.58 -17.76 -24.76
C ALA A 2 -21.70 -17.03 -23.73
N ASN A 3 -21.73 -15.70 -23.75
CA ASN A 3 -21.23 -14.89 -22.64
C ASN A 3 -22.13 -15.18 -21.45
N ILE A 4 -21.65 -16.00 -20.52
CA ILE A 4 -22.27 -16.17 -19.22
C ILE A 4 -22.05 -14.84 -18.49
N ASN A 5 -23.03 -13.94 -18.58
CA ASN A 5 -23.08 -12.75 -17.75
C ASN A 5 -23.40 -13.22 -16.34
N TYR A 6 -22.38 -13.39 -15.51
CA TYR A 6 -22.58 -13.53 -14.08
C TYR A 6 -23.24 -12.25 -13.56
N PRO A 7 -24.27 -12.35 -12.70
CA PRO A 7 -24.84 -11.15 -12.09
C PRO A 7 -23.74 -10.44 -11.29
N MET A 8 -23.61 -9.13 -11.53
CA MET A 8 -22.73 -8.26 -10.76
C MET A 8 -23.07 -8.40 -9.28
N GLN A 9 -22.06 -8.65 -8.46
CA GLN A 9 -22.27 -8.76 -7.02
C GLN A 9 -22.52 -7.37 -6.44
N THR A 10 -23.18 -7.27 -5.29
CA THR A 10 -23.40 -5.98 -4.61
C THR A 10 -22.17 -5.51 -3.83
N THR A 11 -21.13 -6.35 -3.73
CA THR A 11 -19.91 -6.10 -2.96
C THR A 11 -18.69 -6.14 -3.87
N LEU A 12 -17.81 -5.16 -3.71
CA LEU A 12 -16.47 -5.13 -4.31
C LEU A 12 -15.40 -5.32 -3.21
N HIS A 13 -14.47 -6.25 -3.42
CA HIS A 13 -13.28 -6.40 -2.58
C HIS A 13 -12.06 -5.82 -3.28
N VAL A 14 -11.47 -4.79 -2.68
CA VAL A 14 -10.23 -4.15 -3.14
C VAL A 14 -9.07 -4.76 -2.38
N LEU A 15 -8.23 -5.53 -3.07
CA LEU A 15 -7.09 -6.25 -2.50
C LEU A 15 -5.78 -5.57 -2.92
N ASN A 16 -4.95 -5.15 -1.97
CA ASN A 16 -3.70 -4.43 -2.23
C ASN A 16 -2.65 -5.21 -3.06
N GLY A 17 -2.80 -6.53 -3.23
CA GLY A 17 -1.78 -7.35 -3.87
C GLY A 17 -2.30 -8.65 -4.50
N SER A 18 -1.51 -9.19 -5.43
CA SER A 18 -1.85 -10.43 -6.14
C SER A 18 -1.80 -11.67 -5.26
N SER A 19 -0.90 -11.70 -4.28
CA SER A 19 -0.74 -12.83 -3.36
C SER A 19 -2.02 -13.06 -2.56
N THR A 20 -2.55 -12.01 -1.93
CA THR A 20 -3.84 -12.06 -1.23
C THR A 20 -4.98 -12.37 -2.19
N ALA A 21 -4.97 -11.81 -3.41
CA ALA A 21 -5.99 -12.11 -4.42
C ALA A 21 -5.97 -13.57 -4.94
N HIS A 22 -4.84 -14.26 -4.89
CA HIS A 22 -4.80 -15.68 -5.20
C HIS A 22 -5.57 -16.48 -4.15
N VAL A 23 -5.21 -16.31 -2.88
CA VAL A 23 -5.85 -17.01 -1.75
C VAL A 23 -7.31 -16.60 -1.59
N PHE A 24 -7.64 -15.31 -1.77
CA PHE A 24 -8.99 -14.80 -1.63
C PHE A 24 -9.99 -15.50 -2.58
N ARG A 25 -9.55 -15.88 -3.79
CA ARG A 25 -10.41 -16.61 -4.75
C ARG A 25 -10.75 -18.03 -4.29
N GLU A 26 -10.03 -18.57 -3.32
CA GLU A 26 -10.29 -19.88 -2.73
C GLU A 26 -11.27 -19.80 -1.55
N THR A 27 -11.63 -18.59 -1.12
CA THR A 27 -12.63 -18.36 -0.06
C THR A 27 -14.06 -18.50 -0.58
N GLY A 28 -15.01 -18.66 0.34
CA GLY A 28 -16.44 -18.59 0.08
C GLY A 28 -17.02 -17.17 0.12
N ILE A 29 -16.20 -16.12 0.24
CA ILE A 29 -16.67 -14.73 0.37
C ILE A 29 -17.22 -14.23 -0.98
N PRO A 30 -18.51 -13.87 -1.08
CA PRO A 30 -19.09 -13.42 -2.34
C PRO A 30 -18.73 -11.96 -2.62
N GLY A 31 -18.36 -11.66 -3.87
CA GLY A 31 -18.10 -10.31 -4.30
C GLY A 31 -17.22 -10.27 -5.54
N ASP A 32 -17.21 -9.13 -6.22
CA ASP A 32 -16.26 -8.87 -7.28
C ASP A 32 -14.88 -8.52 -6.67
N ILE A 33 -13.80 -8.77 -7.40
CA ILE A 33 -12.43 -8.55 -6.93
C ILE A 33 -11.74 -7.51 -7.79
N LEU A 34 -11.29 -6.42 -7.17
CA LEU A 34 -10.36 -5.45 -7.73
C LEU A 34 -8.98 -5.65 -7.08
N VAL A 35 -7.97 -6.01 -7.88
CA VAL A 35 -6.58 -6.05 -7.40
C VAL A 35 -5.96 -4.68 -7.59
N TRP A 36 -5.69 -3.99 -6.49
CA TRP A 36 -5.09 -2.66 -6.47
C TRP A 36 -3.58 -2.74 -6.60
N ARG A 37 -3.09 -2.74 -7.85
CA ARG A 37 -1.67 -2.96 -8.21
C ARG A 37 -0.87 -1.65 -8.25
N GLU A 38 -0.88 -0.90 -7.16
CA GLU A 38 -0.10 0.33 -7.05
C GLU A 38 1.01 0.24 -6.01
N ILE A 39 1.98 1.15 -6.14
CA ILE A 39 3.11 1.29 -5.21
C ILE A 39 3.25 2.76 -4.80
N PHE A 40 2.22 3.31 -4.15
CA PHE A 40 2.26 4.68 -3.65
C PHE A 40 3.28 4.88 -2.52
N SER A 41 3.90 3.81 -2.02
CA SER A 41 5.17 3.84 -1.27
C SER A 41 6.28 4.59 -2.02
N GLN A 42 6.29 4.55 -3.36
CA GLN A 42 7.39 5.01 -4.19
C GLN A 42 6.90 5.91 -5.33
N GLY A 43 7.83 6.68 -5.89
CA GLY A 43 7.57 7.48 -7.08
C GLY A 43 6.76 8.76 -6.83
N PRO A 44 6.49 9.51 -7.90
CA PRO A 44 5.79 10.79 -7.82
C PRO A 44 4.30 10.57 -7.49
N LEU A 45 3.76 11.46 -6.67
CA LEU A 45 2.34 11.51 -6.30
C LEU A 45 1.84 12.95 -6.36
N SER A 46 0.52 13.12 -6.45
CA SER A 46 -0.14 14.40 -6.30
C SER A 46 -1.48 14.23 -5.58
N ASN A 47 -2.03 15.31 -5.03
CA ASN A 47 -3.26 15.23 -4.24
C ASN A 47 -4.49 14.79 -5.05
N ASN A 48 -4.53 15.10 -6.35
CA ASN A 48 -5.67 14.78 -7.21
C ASN A 48 -5.48 13.40 -7.87
N VAL A 49 -5.73 12.35 -7.09
CA VAL A 49 -5.61 10.94 -7.51
C VAL A 49 -6.58 10.61 -8.66
N SER A 50 -7.73 11.26 -8.71
CA SER A 50 -8.72 11.03 -9.79
C SER A 50 -8.31 11.64 -11.15
N SER A 51 -7.28 12.49 -11.19
CA SER A 51 -6.88 13.16 -12.43
C SER A 51 -6.17 12.24 -13.43
N ALA A 52 -6.42 12.45 -14.73
CA ALA A 52 -5.69 11.77 -15.80
C ALA A 52 -4.18 12.03 -15.73
N ASP A 53 -3.77 13.25 -15.34
CA ASP A 53 -2.37 13.63 -15.19
C ASP A 53 -1.66 12.83 -14.07
N PHE A 54 -2.36 12.51 -12.98
CA PHE A 54 -1.83 11.65 -11.93
C PHE A 54 -1.47 10.27 -12.51
N TRP A 55 -2.43 9.60 -13.15
CA TRP A 55 -2.23 8.26 -13.71
C TRP A 55 -1.21 8.22 -14.86
N GLU A 56 -1.16 9.26 -15.70
CA GLU A 56 -0.15 9.36 -16.75
C GLU A 56 1.27 9.52 -16.17
N THR A 57 1.40 10.31 -15.09
CA THR A 57 2.67 10.48 -14.37
C THR A 57 3.12 9.17 -13.71
N ARG A 58 2.19 8.45 -13.06
CA ARG A 58 2.45 7.14 -12.48
C ARG A 58 2.90 6.13 -13.53
N LYS A 59 2.15 5.98 -14.63
CA LYS A 59 2.46 5.09 -15.75
C LYS A 59 3.88 5.31 -16.28
N LYS A 60 4.25 6.56 -16.57
CA LYS A 60 5.60 6.91 -17.04
C LYS A 60 6.68 6.53 -16.03
N TRP A 61 6.44 6.80 -14.76
CA TRP A 61 7.39 6.51 -13.71
C TRP A 61 7.58 5.00 -13.52
N ILE A 62 6.50 4.22 -13.48
CA ILE A 62 6.54 2.75 -13.36
C ILE A 62 7.30 2.15 -14.55
N ALA A 63 6.91 2.50 -15.78
CA ALA A 63 7.56 1.99 -16.98
C ALA A 63 9.06 2.28 -17.02
N ARG A 64 9.47 3.49 -16.62
CA ARG A 64 10.89 3.86 -16.57
C ARG A 64 11.65 3.10 -15.48
N THR A 65 11.05 2.98 -14.30
CA THR A 65 11.70 2.49 -13.07
C THR A 65 11.80 0.97 -13.07
N PHE A 66 10.72 0.27 -13.38
CA PHE A 66 10.64 -1.19 -13.33
C PHE A 66 10.76 -1.86 -14.71
N LYS A 67 10.95 -1.06 -15.78
CA LYS A 67 11.07 -1.54 -17.17
C LYS A 67 9.81 -2.28 -17.65
N GLU A 68 8.67 -1.94 -17.08
CA GLU A 68 7.36 -2.43 -17.50
C GLU A 68 6.87 -1.71 -18.75
N LEU A 69 6.04 -2.38 -19.53
CA LEU A 69 5.39 -1.77 -20.69
C LEU A 69 4.25 -0.84 -20.20
N PRO A 70 4.16 0.42 -20.69
CA PRO A 70 3.08 1.34 -20.32
C PRO A 70 1.68 0.75 -20.54
N GLU A 71 1.51 -0.08 -21.57
CA GLU A 71 0.26 -0.76 -21.90
C GLU A 71 -0.14 -1.78 -20.83
N GLU A 72 0.83 -2.49 -20.24
CA GLU A 72 0.56 -3.43 -19.15
C GLU A 72 0.12 -2.70 -17.89
N TYR A 73 0.74 -1.56 -17.57
CA TYR A 73 0.28 -0.70 -16.47
C TYR A 73 -1.15 -0.19 -16.70
N GLN A 74 -1.46 0.28 -17.91
CA GLN A 74 -2.81 0.73 -18.27
C GLN A 74 -3.84 -0.38 -18.03
N LYS A 75 -3.56 -1.58 -18.54
CA LYS A 75 -4.46 -2.73 -18.48
C LYS A 75 -4.62 -3.32 -17.07
N THR A 76 -3.56 -3.32 -16.27
CA THR A 76 -3.54 -4.00 -14.97
C THR A 76 -3.82 -3.09 -13.77
N VAL A 77 -3.64 -1.77 -13.94
CA VAL A 77 -3.80 -0.78 -12.87
C VAL A 77 -4.96 0.18 -13.17
N VAL A 78 -4.97 0.80 -14.33
CA VAL A 78 -5.90 1.91 -14.63
C VAL A 78 -7.27 1.41 -15.06
N GLU A 79 -7.34 0.51 -16.05
CA GLU A 79 -8.60 -0.04 -16.57
C GLU A 79 -9.46 -0.73 -15.49
N PRO A 80 -8.90 -1.50 -14.53
CA PRO A 80 -9.69 -2.10 -13.46
C PRO A 80 -10.41 -1.08 -12.55
N LEU A 81 -9.98 0.19 -12.53
CA LEU A 81 -10.62 1.22 -11.70
C LEU A 81 -12.00 1.63 -12.20
N GLU A 82 -12.38 1.27 -13.42
CA GLU A 82 -13.75 1.42 -13.88
C GLU A 82 -14.75 0.67 -12.98
N MET A 83 -14.32 -0.42 -12.31
CA MET A 83 -15.14 -1.11 -11.31
C MET A 83 -15.59 -0.19 -10.17
N LEU A 84 -14.81 0.83 -9.79
CA LEU A 84 -15.19 1.77 -8.73
C LEU A 84 -16.35 2.70 -9.12
N LYS A 85 -16.78 2.69 -10.39
CA LYS A 85 -17.93 3.46 -10.88
C LYS A 85 -19.22 2.63 -10.93
N GLU A 86 -19.11 1.31 -10.78
CA GLU A 86 -20.26 0.42 -10.74
C GLU A 86 -21.07 0.61 -9.44
N PRO A 87 -22.39 0.35 -9.43
CA PRO A 87 -23.29 0.67 -8.33
C PRO A 87 -23.21 -0.38 -7.19
N TYR A 88 -22.01 -0.63 -6.67
CA TYR A 88 -21.82 -1.47 -5.50
C TYR A 88 -22.51 -0.85 -4.28
N GLU A 89 -23.08 -1.69 -3.41
CA GLU A 89 -23.61 -1.29 -2.10
C GLU A 89 -22.49 -1.24 -1.06
N THR A 90 -21.50 -2.13 -1.20
CA THR A 90 -20.39 -2.29 -0.26
C THR A 90 -19.04 -2.36 -0.96
N ILE A 91 -18.03 -1.67 -0.41
CA ILE A 91 -16.62 -1.81 -0.80
C ILE A 91 -15.82 -2.25 0.42
N ASN A 92 -15.14 -3.39 0.32
CA ASN A 92 -14.25 -3.93 1.34
C ASN A 92 -12.79 -3.67 0.94
N LEU A 93 -12.09 -2.91 1.77
CA LEU A 93 -10.69 -2.55 1.59
C LEU A 93 -9.82 -3.53 2.39
N TRP A 94 -8.98 -4.28 1.70
CA TRP A 94 -8.07 -5.27 2.30
C TRP A 94 -6.62 -4.78 2.21
N PHE A 95 -6.11 -4.30 3.34
CA PHE A 95 -4.79 -3.67 3.46
C PHE A 95 -4.07 -4.13 4.73
N GLU A 96 -2.83 -3.73 4.92
CA GLU A 96 -1.95 -4.27 5.97
C GLU A 96 -1.20 -3.17 6.71
N PHE A 97 -0.49 -3.54 7.78
CA PHE A 97 0.12 -2.61 8.72
C PHE A 97 1.31 -1.81 8.17
N ASP A 98 1.97 -2.29 7.11
CA ASP A 98 3.19 -1.68 6.61
C ASP A 98 2.94 -0.39 5.81
N LEU A 99 4.01 0.40 5.63
CA LEU A 99 3.97 1.68 4.93
C LEU A 99 3.50 1.56 3.49
N HIS A 100 3.87 0.49 2.79
CA HIS A 100 3.46 0.28 1.41
C HIS A 100 1.94 0.13 1.33
N CYS A 101 1.38 -0.75 2.16
CA CYS A 101 -0.05 -0.96 2.26
C CYS A 101 -0.80 0.29 2.72
N GLN A 102 -0.31 0.98 3.75
CA GLN A 102 -0.96 2.19 4.26
C GLN A 102 -0.93 3.34 3.23
N ALA A 103 0.15 3.52 2.48
CA ALA A 103 0.20 4.52 1.41
C ALA A 103 -0.82 4.23 0.29
N ASN A 104 -0.96 2.95 -0.09
CA ASN A 104 -1.95 2.53 -1.06
C ASN A 104 -3.39 2.67 -0.54
N LEU A 105 -3.64 2.36 0.75
CA LEU A 105 -4.93 2.58 1.41
C LEU A 105 -5.32 4.06 1.35
N LEU A 106 -4.41 4.97 1.72
CA LEU A 106 -4.65 6.41 1.66
C LEU A 106 -5.02 6.87 0.24
N GLY A 107 -4.30 6.37 -0.77
CA GLY A 107 -4.59 6.70 -2.16
C GLY A 107 -5.94 6.16 -2.65
N MET A 108 -6.32 4.94 -2.26
CA MET A 108 -7.65 4.38 -2.56
C MET A 108 -8.76 5.17 -1.85
N MET A 109 -8.59 5.52 -0.57
CA MET A 109 -9.55 6.34 0.15
C MET A 109 -9.67 7.75 -0.44
N ALA A 110 -8.56 8.35 -0.89
CA ALA A 110 -8.57 9.63 -1.60
C ALA A 110 -9.32 9.54 -2.94
N LEU A 111 -9.15 8.44 -3.67
CA LEU A 111 -9.89 8.19 -4.92
C LEU A 111 -11.40 8.03 -4.66
N LEU A 112 -11.78 7.26 -3.65
CA LEU A 112 -13.18 7.07 -3.24
C LEU A 112 -13.82 8.40 -2.79
N ALA A 113 -13.10 9.21 -2.00
CA ALA A 113 -13.58 10.52 -1.54
C ALA A 113 -13.73 11.56 -2.66
N GLN A 114 -12.98 11.40 -3.76
CA GLN A 114 -13.07 12.27 -4.94
C GLN A 114 -14.18 11.84 -5.91
N ASN A 115 -14.80 10.67 -5.70
CA ASN A 115 -15.87 10.18 -6.53
C ASN A 115 -17.19 10.93 -6.23
N THR A 116 -17.89 11.37 -7.27
CA THR A 116 -19.11 12.21 -7.16
C THR A 116 -20.40 11.39 -7.09
N ASN A 117 -20.35 10.15 -6.61
CA ASN A 117 -21.52 9.29 -6.55
C ASN A 117 -22.56 9.85 -5.57
N LEU A 118 -23.82 9.97 -6.01
CA LEU A 118 -24.93 10.52 -5.21
C LEU A 118 -25.40 9.57 -4.11
N SER A 119 -25.07 8.27 -4.23
CA SER A 119 -25.32 7.26 -3.21
C SER A 119 -24.03 6.44 -3.03
N PRO A 120 -23.06 6.94 -2.25
CA PRO A 120 -21.79 6.25 -2.08
C PRO A 120 -21.99 4.90 -1.35
N PRO A 121 -21.20 3.87 -1.69
CA PRO A 121 -21.25 2.57 -1.01
C PRO A 121 -20.81 2.69 0.45
N ALA A 122 -21.25 1.75 1.28
CA ALA A 122 -20.65 1.54 2.58
C ALA A 122 -19.22 1.00 2.40
N VAL A 123 -18.25 1.62 3.08
CA VAL A 123 -16.84 1.23 2.97
C VAL A 123 -16.41 0.55 4.26
N PHE A 124 -15.79 -0.61 4.14
CA PHE A 124 -15.24 -1.36 5.27
C PHE A 124 -13.75 -1.58 5.08
N LEU A 125 -13.04 -1.72 6.19
CA LEU A 125 -11.62 -1.99 6.25
C LEU A 125 -11.36 -3.33 6.94
N ILE A 126 -10.57 -4.17 6.30
CA ILE A 126 -9.94 -5.36 6.88
C ILE A 126 -8.45 -5.08 6.87
N CYS A 127 -7.89 -4.78 8.05
CA CYS A 127 -6.50 -4.39 8.19
C CYS A 127 -5.86 -5.00 9.44
N PRO A 128 -5.44 -6.28 9.38
CA PRO A 128 -4.82 -6.94 10.52
C PRO A 128 -3.40 -6.40 10.77
N GLY A 129 -3.09 -6.06 12.02
CA GLY A 129 -1.72 -5.85 12.49
C GLY A 129 -1.05 -7.13 12.99
N GLU A 130 -1.86 -8.14 13.31
CA GLU A 130 -1.47 -9.44 13.85
C GLU A 130 -2.51 -10.49 13.46
N PHE A 131 -2.14 -11.77 13.57
CA PHE A 131 -3.07 -12.88 13.36
C PHE A 131 -2.91 -13.92 14.48
N PRO A 132 -4.03 -14.42 15.08
CA PRO A 132 -3.97 -15.43 16.13
C PRO A 132 -3.17 -16.67 15.71
N GLY A 133 -2.17 -17.04 16.52
CA GLY A 133 -1.32 -18.22 16.23
C GLY A 133 -0.16 -17.95 15.27
N LYS A 134 0.02 -16.73 14.75
CA LYS A 134 1.17 -16.33 13.91
C LYS A 134 1.98 -15.21 14.59
N PRO A 135 2.92 -15.53 15.51
CA PRO A 135 3.67 -14.53 16.29
C PRO A 135 4.55 -13.61 15.44
N ASP A 136 4.96 -14.07 14.25
CA ASP A 136 5.73 -13.29 13.28
C ASP A 136 4.90 -12.94 12.03
N PHE A 137 3.61 -12.62 12.21
CA PHE A 137 2.70 -12.31 11.11
C PHE A 137 3.34 -11.31 10.13
N LYS A 138 3.54 -11.76 8.89
CA LYS A 138 4.19 -10.99 7.83
C LYS A 138 3.20 -10.26 6.95
N GLY A 139 1.96 -10.73 6.95
CA GLY A 139 0.90 -10.18 6.15
C GLY A 139 -0.09 -11.20 5.62
N MET A 140 -1.13 -10.74 4.94
CA MET A 140 -2.20 -11.57 4.41
C MET A 140 -1.72 -12.55 3.33
N GLY A 141 -0.56 -12.30 2.72
CA GLY A 141 0.04 -13.20 1.73
C GLY A 141 0.48 -14.57 2.28
N GLU A 142 0.61 -14.75 3.59
CA GLU A 142 0.89 -16.04 4.24
C GLU A 142 -0.35 -16.72 4.86
N LEU A 143 -1.53 -16.14 4.65
CA LEU A 143 -2.80 -16.70 5.12
C LEU A 143 -3.37 -17.70 4.14
N GLN A 144 -4.16 -18.65 4.67
CA GLN A 144 -5.00 -19.56 3.90
C GLN A 144 -6.43 -19.01 3.78
N ALA A 145 -7.27 -19.64 2.96
CA ALA A 145 -8.62 -19.16 2.68
C ALA A 145 -9.49 -19.03 3.94
N ASP A 146 -9.49 -20.04 4.81
CA ASP A 146 -10.20 -20.04 6.09
C ASP A 146 -9.71 -18.94 7.05
N GLU A 147 -8.41 -18.63 6.99
CA GLU A 147 -7.83 -17.51 7.76
C GLU A 147 -8.28 -16.14 7.22
N LEU A 148 -8.47 -15.99 5.90
CA LEU A 148 -9.05 -14.76 5.32
C LEU A 148 -10.55 -14.62 5.64
N GLU A 149 -11.29 -15.73 5.65
CA GLU A 149 -12.69 -15.77 6.10
C GLU A 149 -12.80 -15.35 7.57
N TYR A 150 -11.91 -15.85 8.43
CA TYR A 150 -11.84 -15.40 9.82
C TYR A 150 -11.64 -13.89 9.93
N LEU A 151 -10.73 -13.30 9.14
CA LEU A 151 -10.52 -11.85 9.13
C LEU A 151 -11.77 -11.10 8.68
N TYR A 152 -12.44 -11.58 7.63
CA TYR A 152 -13.68 -10.99 7.12
C TYR A 152 -14.78 -10.97 8.17
N GLU A 153 -14.89 -12.01 8.99
CA GLU A 153 -15.93 -12.14 10.00
C GLU A 153 -15.62 -11.37 11.30
N ASN A 154 -14.34 -11.25 11.67
CA ASN A 154 -13.95 -10.84 13.02
C ASN A 154 -13.15 -9.52 13.10
N ILE A 155 -12.50 -9.11 12.00
CA ILE A 155 -11.60 -7.93 11.99
C ILE A 155 -12.19 -6.78 11.18
N ILE A 156 -13.19 -7.04 10.33
CA ILE A 156 -13.83 -6.03 9.49
C ILE A 156 -14.45 -4.89 10.34
N VAL A 157 -14.20 -3.65 9.93
CA VAL A 157 -14.78 -2.46 10.55
C VAL A 157 -15.33 -1.52 9.48
N GLN A 158 -16.46 -0.87 9.75
CA GLN A 158 -17.02 0.13 8.85
C GLN A 158 -16.28 1.46 9.01
N LEU A 159 -15.81 2.04 7.91
CA LEU A 159 -15.18 3.35 7.89
C LEU A 159 -16.26 4.45 7.88
N GLY A 160 -16.10 5.42 8.77
CA GLY A 160 -16.96 6.59 8.89
C GLY A 160 -16.31 7.87 8.36
N GLU A 161 -17.03 8.99 8.49
CA GLU A 161 -16.56 10.31 8.06
C GLU A 161 -15.21 10.68 8.67
N ILE A 162 -15.02 10.41 9.97
CA ILE A 162 -13.76 10.71 10.67
C ILE A 162 -12.56 9.96 10.08
N ASP A 163 -12.75 8.73 9.62
CA ASP A 163 -11.69 7.92 9.01
C ASP A 163 -11.25 8.53 7.67
N PHE A 164 -12.20 9.01 6.86
CA PHE A 164 -11.92 9.70 5.61
C PHE A 164 -11.27 11.08 5.82
N VAL A 165 -11.63 11.80 6.89
CA VAL A 165 -10.95 13.05 7.27
C VAL A 165 -9.49 12.78 7.61
N ILE A 166 -9.22 11.81 8.50
CA ILE A 166 -7.85 11.42 8.88
C ILE A 166 -7.05 10.97 7.66
N ALA A 167 -7.64 10.11 6.80
CA ALA A 167 -6.99 9.65 5.58
C ALA A 167 -6.69 10.79 4.60
N GLY A 168 -7.62 11.74 4.44
CA GLY A 168 -7.44 12.90 3.57
C GLY A 168 -6.34 13.85 4.04
N GLU A 169 -6.20 14.06 5.36
CA GLU A 169 -5.09 14.81 5.96
C GLU A 169 -3.76 14.08 5.77
N ALA A 170 -3.72 12.79 6.11
CA ALA A 170 -2.54 11.95 5.99
C ALA A 170 -2.04 11.88 4.54
N TRP A 171 -2.95 11.73 3.56
CA TRP A 171 -2.61 11.72 2.14
C TRP A 171 -1.93 13.01 1.71
N LYS A 172 -2.46 14.17 2.10
CA LYS A 172 -1.86 15.48 1.77
C LYS A 172 -0.45 15.61 2.34
N LEU A 173 -0.25 15.21 3.60
CA LEU A 173 1.05 15.25 4.25
C LEU A 173 2.04 14.26 3.61
N TYR A 174 1.57 13.06 3.30
CA TYR A 174 2.35 12.02 2.62
C TYR A 174 2.85 12.50 1.25
N VAL A 175 1.98 13.13 0.46
CA VAL A 175 2.31 13.67 -0.87
C VAL A 175 3.22 14.90 -0.77
N ALA A 176 3.01 15.77 0.23
CA ALA A 176 3.78 17.00 0.39
C ALA A 176 5.25 16.75 0.78
N THR A 177 5.53 15.62 1.44
CA THR A 177 6.87 15.25 1.94
C THR A 177 7.51 16.28 2.89
N ASP A 178 6.70 17.17 3.48
CA ASP A 178 7.12 18.14 4.50
C ASP A 178 7.27 17.43 5.85
N THR A 179 8.52 17.23 6.28
CA THR A 179 8.83 16.49 7.50
C THR A 179 8.35 17.18 8.76
N ASP A 180 8.34 18.52 8.79
CA ASP A 180 7.97 19.29 9.99
C ASP A 180 6.46 19.29 10.15
N ALA A 181 5.73 19.49 9.05
CA ALA A 181 4.27 19.38 9.05
C ALA A 181 3.80 17.97 9.43
N LEU A 182 4.45 16.94 8.87
CA LEU A 182 4.12 15.54 9.20
C LEU A 182 4.43 15.20 10.65
N GLU A 183 5.60 15.59 11.17
CA GLU A 183 5.96 15.33 12.57
C GLU A 183 5.00 16.03 13.54
N LYS A 184 4.64 17.29 13.25
CA LYS A 184 3.66 18.04 14.02
C LYS A 184 2.31 17.31 14.05
N TRP A 185 1.78 16.94 12.89
CA TRP A 185 0.51 16.21 12.79
C TRP A 185 0.55 14.88 13.56
N LEU A 186 1.64 14.11 13.44
CA LEU A 186 1.80 12.85 14.19
C LEU A 186 1.79 13.03 15.72
N ASN A 187 2.29 14.15 16.21
CA ASN A 187 2.35 14.48 17.62
C ASN A 187 1.04 15.05 18.16
N GLU A 188 0.31 15.83 17.35
CA GLU A 188 -0.95 16.47 17.74
C GLU A 188 -2.17 15.56 17.54
N THR A 189 -2.09 14.55 16.67
CA THR A 189 -3.21 13.60 16.45
C THR A 189 -3.29 12.56 17.57
N GLU A 190 -4.27 12.78 18.45
CA GLU A 190 -4.59 11.90 19.58
C GLU A 190 -5.52 10.73 19.21
N PHE A 191 -6.37 10.91 18.19
CA PHE A 191 -7.38 9.92 17.77
C PHE A 191 -7.17 9.50 16.32
N TRP A 192 -7.20 8.18 16.07
CA TRP A 192 -6.87 7.58 14.77
C TRP A 192 -8.06 6.84 14.13
N GLY A 193 -9.25 6.91 14.72
CA GLY A 193 -10.42 6.19 14.21
C GLY A 193 -10.14 4.68 14.07
N ASN A 194 -10.64 4.12 12.98
CA ASN A 194 -10.36 2.75 12.55
C ASN A 194 -8.97 2.60 11.91
N MET A 195 -8.27 3.70 11.61
CA MET A 195 -6.95 3.75 10.96
C MET A 195 -5.79 3.54 11.96
N HIS A 196 -5.94 2.59 12.89
CA HIS A 196 -5.03 2.39 14.02
C HIS A 196 -3.59 2.01 13.63
N LEU A 197 -3.38 1.47 12.43
CA LEU A 197 -2.05 1.12 11.90
C LEU A 197 -1.39 2.25 11.11
N LEU A 198 -2.10 3.36 10.88
CA LEU A 198 -1.59 4.48 10.08
C LEU A 198 -0.45 5.22 10.79
N LYS A 199 -0.54 5.43 12.10
CA LYS A 199 0.48 6.19 12.86
C LYS A 199 1.88 5.54 12.74
N PRO A 200 2.08 4.25 13.04
CA PRO A 200 3.37 3.60 12.85
C PRO A 200 3.91 3.69 11.42
N ALA A 201 3.05 3.51 10.41
CA ALA A 201 3.45 3.65 9.00
C ALA A 201 3.91 5.08 8.68
N MET A 202 3.15 6.10 9.07
CA MET A 202 3.50 7.50 8.85
C MET A 202 4.76 7.92 9.64
N GLN A 203 5.03 7.33 10.81
CA GLN A 203 6.30 7.49 11.51
C GLN A 203 7.47 6.88 10.72
N ALA A 204 7.30 5.69 10.13
CA ALA A 204 8.29 5.11 9.24
C ALA A 204 8.52 5.97 8.00
N HIS A 205 7.45 6.56 7.46
CA HIS A 205 7.52 7.53 6.36
C HIS A 205 8.36 8.77 6.74
N LEU A 206 8.06 9.41 7.86
CA LEU A 206 8.83 10.54 8.38
C LEU A 206 10.31 10.19 8.52
N LYS A 207 10.61 9.00 9.05
CA LYS A 207 11.98 8.52 9.24
C LYS A 207 12.75 8.39 7.92
N ARG A 208 12.10 7.88 6.86
CA ARG A 208 12.75 7.74 5.54
C ARG A 208 12.85 9.04 4.75
N LEU A 209 12.09 10.08 5.09
CA LEU A 209 12.23 11.41 4.46
C LEU A 209 13.45 12.17 5.00
N ARG A 210 13.87 11.89 6.23
CA ARG A 210 15.03 12.52 6.85
C ARG A 210 16.33 11.88 6.38
N THR A 211 17.35 12.71 6.13
CA THR A 211 18.70 12.28 5.78
C THR A 211 19.68 12.60 6.90
N ASN A 212 20.71 11.75 7.06
CA ASN A 212 21.82 12.02 7.96
C ASN A 212 22.86 12.98 7.34
N GLU A 213 23.94 13.27 8.08
CA GLU A 213 25.05 14.13 7.60
C GLU A 213 25.73 13.62 6.33
N ALA A 214 25.69 12.31 6.09
CA ALA A 214 26.19 11.69 4.87
C ALA A 214 25.18 11.77 3.70
N GLY A 215 24.04 12.43 3.88
CA GLY A 215 22.99 12.53 2.88
C GLY A 215 22.31 11.19 2.59
N LEU A 216 22.38 10.22 3.51
CA LEU A 216 21.68 8.94 3.40
C LEU A 216 20.37 9.04 4.16
N ASN A 217 19.28 8.59 3.54
CA ASN A 217 18.03 8.38 4.27
C ASN A 217 18.14 7.13 5.17
N TYR A 218 17.13 6.94 6.02
CA TYR A 218 17.12 5.83 6.97
C TYR A 218 17.26 4.45 6.30
N ILE A 219 16.55 4.19 5.20
CA ILE A 219 16.56 2.89 4.51
C ILE A 219 17.94 2.64 3.89
N GLU A 220 18.51 3.64 3.23
CA GLU A 220 19.86 3.58 2.66
C GLU A 220 20.92 3.29 3.74
N GLN A 221 20.85 4.00 4.88
CA GLN A 221 21.76 3.74 6.00
C GLN A 221 21.61 2.31 6.52
N LYS A 222 20.38 1.79 6.64
CA LYS A 222 20.14 0.41 7.09
C LYS A 222 20.69 -0.62 6.12
N LEU A 223 20.51 -0.42 4.81
CA LEU A 223 21.06 -1.32 3.80
C LEU A 223 22.60 -1.30 3.83
N LEU A 224 23.22 -0.14 4.02
CA LEU A 224 24.67 -0.01 4.19
C LEU A 224 25.17 -0.74 5.44
N ASP A 225 24.45 -0.62 6.57
CA ASP A 225 24.78 -1.33 7.82
C ASP A 225 24.69 -2.85 7.63
N ILE A 226 23.64 -3.32 6.95
CA ILE A 226 23.42 -4.74 6.64
C ILE A 226 24.57 -5.29 5.78
N TYR A 227 24.96 -4.56 4.73
CA TYR A 227 26.08 -4.91 3.88
C TYR A 227 27.41 -4.93 4.65
N SER A 228 27.66 -3.92 5.48
CA SER A 228 28.88 -3.81 6.31
C SER A 228 29.00 -4.93 7.34
N LYS A 229 27.87 -5.53 7.75
CA LYS A 229 27.80 -6.74 8.60
C LYS A 229 27.90 -8.06 7.80
N GLY A 230 28.39 -8.01 6.57
CA GLY A 230 28.76 -9.18 5.77
C GLY A 230 27.66 -9.74 4.87
N ALA A 231 26.50 -9.09 4.73
CA ALA A 231 25.50 -9.50 3.73
C ALA A 231 25.89 -8.96 2.35
N GLN A 232 26.60 -9.76 1.55
CA GLN A 232 27.20 -9.35 0.27
C GLN A 232 26.42 -9.79 -0.97
N THR A 233 25.20 -10.32 -0.79
CA THR A 233 24.30 -10.66 -1.91
C THR A 233 22.96 -9.99 -1.71
N ARG A 234 22.30 -9.57 -2.80
CA ARG A 234 20.96 -8.96 -2.77
C ARG A 234 19.98 -9.79 -1.95
N HIS A 235 19.92 -11.09 -2.21
CA HIS A 235 19.07 -12.02 -1.47
C HIS A 235 19.29 -11.98 0.06
N THR A 236 20.55 -12.04 0.52
CA THR A 236 20.86 -11.99 1.96
C THR A 236 20.53 -10.62 2.57
N ILE A 237 20.72 -9.55 1.78
CA ILE A 237 20.37 -8.19 2.20
C ILE A 237 18.86 -8.08 2.40
N TYR A 238 18.05 -8.54 1.44
CA TYR A 238 16.59 -8.49 1.54
C TYR A 238 16.08 -9.24 2.77
N GLN A 239 16.56 -10.48 2.99
CA GLN A 239 16.18 -11.28 4.15
C GLN A 239 16.48 -10.57 5.48
N ARG A 240 17.65 -9.93 5.59
CA ARG A 240 18.01 -9.17 6.79
C ARG A 240 17.20 -7.90 6.93
N PHE A 241 16.92 -7.21 5.82
CA PHE A 241 16.10 -6.00 5.82
C PHE A 241 14.68 -6.30 6.28
N TRP A 242 14.00 -7.29 5.69
CA TRP A 242 12.62 -7.65 6.07
C TRP A 242 12.49 -8.12 7.51
N LYS A 243 13.53 -8.76 8.05
CA LYS A 243 13.53 -9.22 9.44
C LYS A 243 13.37 -8.06 10.43
N ASP A 244 14.10 -6.97 10.20
CA ASP A 244 14.20 -5.87 11.17
C ASP A 244 13.34 -4.65 10.77
N GLU A 245 13.01 -4.51 9.49
CA GLU A 245 12.41 -3.31 8.89
C GLU A 245 11.10 -3.62 8.14
N LYS A 246 10.35 -4.64 8.59
CA LYS A 246 9.06 -5.06 7.98
C LYS A 246 8.03 -3.93 7.84
N ILE A 247 8.11 -2.90 8.70
CA ILE A 247 7.22 -1.73 8.67
C ILE A 247 7.23 -0.98 7.34
N TYR A 248 8.27 -1.14 6.50
CA TYR A 248 8.34 -0.46 5.21
C TYR A 248 7.60 -1.17 4.08
N GLY A 249 7.33 -2.49 4.20
CA GLY A 249 6.57 -3.24 3.18
C GLY A 249 7.21 -3.29 1.79
N LEU A 250 8.53 -3.11 1.68
CA LEU A 250 9.21 -3.05 0.38
C LEU A 250 9.50 -4.44 -0.18
N GLY A 251 9.14 -4.68 -1.44
CA GLY A 251 9.60 -5.82 -2.22
C GLY A 251 11.03 -5.67 -2.74
N ASP A 252 11.57 -6.73 -3.35
CA ASP A 252 12.94 -6.81 -3.88
C ASP A 252 13.30 -5.61 -4.77
N THR A 253 12.44 -5.31 -5.74
CA THR A 253 12.67 -4.22 -6.71
C THR A 253 12.56 -2.84 -6.08
N GLU A 254 11.76 -2.67 -5.04
CA GLU A 254 11.68 -1.40 -4.29
C GLU A 254 12.91 -1.22 -3.39
N ILE A 255 13.42 -2.28 -2.76
CA ILE A 255 14.70 -2.24 -2.02
C ILE A 255 15.85 -1.88 -2.97
N ASP A 256 15.83 -2.39 -4.20
CA ASP A 256 16.84 -2.07 -5.20
C ASP A 256 16.92 -0.58 -5.53
N LEU A 257 15.81 0.17 -5.45
CA LEU A 257 15.80 1.62 -5.59
C LEU A 257 16.67 2.32 -4.55
N TYR A 258 16.80 1.75 -3.35
CA TYR A 258 17.63 2.27 -2.26
C TYR A 258 19.06 1.70 -2.27
N LEU A 259 19.26 0.52 -2.86
CA LEU A 259 20.62 -0.01 -3.09
C LEU A 259 21.34 0.75 -4.21
N GLN A 260 20.62 1.21 -5.23
CA GLN A 260 21.23 1.87 -6.39
C GLN A 260 22.04 3.13 -6.02
N PRO A 261 21.54 4.08 -5.21
CA PRO A 261 22.34 5.22 -4.75
C PRO A 261 23.61 4.82 -3.98
N LEU A 262 23.56 3.74 -3.19
CA LEU A 262 24.71 3.24 -2.46
C LEU A 262 25.78 2.67 -3.41
N ILE A 263 25.36 1.97 -4.46
CA ILE A 263 26.24 1.44 -5.52
C ILE A 263 26.85 2.59 -6.32
N ASP A 264 26.04 3.56 -6.74
CA ASP A 264 26.47 4.73 -7.53
C ASP A 264 27.50 5.57 -6.77
N ARG A 265 27.33 5.69 -5.45
CA ARG A 265 28.26 6.36 -4.53
C ARG A 265 29.45 5.49 -4.12
N GLN A 266 29.55 4.27 -4.64
CA GLN A 266 30.61 3.29 -4.34
C GLN A 266 30.73 2.92 -2.86
N LEU A 267 29.63 3.04 -2.10
CA LEU A 267 29.57 2.67 -0.68
C LEU A 267 29.43 1.15 -0.49
N ILE A 268 28.85 0.46 -1.48
CA ILE A 268 28.73 -0.99 -1.53
C ILE A 268 29.14 -1.52 -2.91
N ARG A 269 29.41 -2.83 -3.02
CA ARG A 269 29.70 -3.52 -4.28
C ARG A 269 28.82 -4.77 -4.38
N LEU A 270 27.81 -4.71 -5.26
CA LEU A 270 26.83 -5.78 -5.51
C LEU A 270 26.72 -6.05 -7.01
#